data_AF-A0A7X3UAN7-F1
#
_entry.id   AF-A0A7X3UAN7-F1
#
_cell.length_a   1.000
_cell.length_b   1.000
_cell.length_c   1.000
_cell.angle_alpha   90.00
_cell.angle_beta   90.00
_cell.angle_gamma   90.00
#
_symmetry.space_group_name_H-M   'P 1'
#
loop_
_entity.id
_entity.type
_entity.pdbx_description
1 polymer ?
#
loop_
_entity_poly.entity_id
_entity_poly.type
_entity_poly.pdbx_seq_one_letter_code
_entity_poly.pdbx_strand_id
1 'polypeptide(L)'
;MDGTPFEVRVRSLREGWVERRESNFLSRSHDFDSQGRVLANIHRWASECIEDVRHVYGEALPISIDPLDDAAPFSITVGVVQRAAFELVDRGGAERSSWQVVARVATGGGDAGEAPEERRVRHWRRSQVEEILLSLLSAYERSLSREVSA
;
A
#
# COMPACT_ATOMS: atom_id res chain seq x y z
N MET A 1 -11.01 9.31 -27.91
CA MET A 1 -10.15 10.42 -27.44
C MET A 1 -10.62 10.72 -26.03
N ASP A 2 -9.89 10.27 -25.01
CA ASP A 2 -10.29 10.50 -23.62
C ASP A 2 -10.26 12.01 -23.34
N GLY A 3 -11.45 12.58 -23.20
CA GLY A 3 -11.72 14.01 -23.09
C GLY A 3 -11.33 14.60 -21.74
N THR A 4 -10.17 14.22 -21.21
CA THR A 4 -9.69 14.74 -19.94
C THR A 4 -9.28 16.21 -20.12
N PRO A 5 -9.87 17.17 -19.40
CA PRO A 5 -9.55 18.59 -19.55
C PRO A 5 -8.05 18.87 -19.37
N PHE A 6 -7.51 19.85 -20.10
CA PHE A 6 -6.09 20.22 -19.99
C PHE A 6 -5.70 20.60 -18.55
N GLU A 7 -6.58 21.28 -17.83
CA GLU A 7 -6.38 21.62 -16.42
C GLU A 7 -6.15 20.39 -15.53
N VAL A 8 -6.94 19.33 -15.72
CA VAL A 8 -6.81 18.08 -14.97
C VAL A 8 -5.44 17.45 -15.26
N ARG A 9 -5.00 17.44 -16.53
CA ARG A 9 -3.68 16.93 -16.90
C ARG A 9 -2.53 17.74 -16.30
N VAL A 10 -2.63 19.08 -16.26
CA VAL A 10 -1.63 19.95 -15.61
C VAL A 10 -1.58 19.72 -14.10
N ARG A 11 -2.75 19.53 -13.47
CA ARG A 11 -2.86 19.22 -12.04
C ARG A 11 -2.19 17.89 -11.71
N SER A 12 -2.51 16.81 -12.44
CA SER A 12 -1.88 15.51 -12.28
C SER A 12 -0.37 15.55 -12.52
N LEU A 13 0.08 16.35 -13.50
CA LEU A 13 1.51 16.56 -13.73
C LEU A 13 2.14 17.18 -12.49
N ARG A 14 1.62 18.32 -12.00
CA ARG A 14 2.15 19.02 -10.82
C ARG A 14 2.17 18.12 -9.59
N GLU A 15 1.09 17.40 -9.32
CA GLU A 15 0.98 16.46 -8.21
C GLU A 15 2.05 15.37 -8.32
N GLY A 16 2.24 14.78 -9.49
CA GLY A 16 3.32 13.81 -9.72
C GLY A 16 4.73 14.38 -9.56
N TRP A 17 4.95 15.68 -9.85
CA TRP A 17 6.23 16.33 -9.55
C TRP A 17 6.46 16.56 -8.06
N VAL A 18 5.41 16.96 -7.33
CA VAL A 18 5.46 17.13 -5.87
C VAL A 18 5.74 15.80 -5.19
N GLU A 19 4.99 14.75 -5.56
CA GLU A 19 5.15 13.40 -5.02
C GLU A 19 6.57 12.87 -5.23
N ARG A 20 7.13 13.02 -6.44
CA ARG A 20 8.52 12.60 -6.72
C ARG A 20 9.53 13.37 -5.90
N ARG A 21 9.33 14.68 -5.70
CA ARG A 21 10.26 15.52 -4.94
C ARG A 21 10.23 15.17 -3.45
N GLU A 22 9.04 14.99 -2.90
CA GLU A 22 8.84 14.61 -1.50
C GLU A 22 9.36 13.19 -1.22
N SER A 23 9.02 12.22 -2.08
CA SER A 23 9.52 10.84 -1.98
C SER A 23 11.06 10.80 -2.08
N ASN A 24 11.67 11.56 -2.99
CA ASN A 24 13.13 11.65 -3.09
C ASN A 24 13.79 12.31 -1.86
N PHE A 25 13.12 13.25 -1.21
CA PHE A 25 13.62 13.90 -0.01
C PHE A 25 13.55 12.95 1.20
N LEU A 26 12.38 12.35 1.43
CA LEU A 26 12.14 11.46 2.57
C LEU A 26 12.94 10.16 2.47
N SER A 27 13.09 9.59 1.28
CA SER A 27 13.87 8.36 1.09
C SER A 27 15.39 8.52 1.29
N ARG A 28 15.90 9.76 1.31
CA ARG A 28 17.31 10.04 1.68
C ARG A 28 17.51 10.14 3.19
N SER A 29 16.42 10.26 3.94
CA SER A 29 16.43 10.42 5.40
C SER A 29 15.93 9.13 6.04
N HIS A 30 16.84 8.38 6.66
CA HIS A 30 16.55 7.10 7.33
C HIS A 30 16.25 7.25 8.83
N ASP A 31 15.90 8.46 9.27
CA ASP A 31 15.39 8.70 10.62
C ASP A 31 13.91 8.31 10.75
N PHE A 32 13.49 8.06 11.99
CA PHE A 32 12.14 7.60 12.31
C PHE A 32 11.06 8.56 11.81
N ASP A 33 11.20 9.86 12.07
CA ASP A 33 10.17 10.87 11.75
C ASP A 33 9.95 10.99 10.23
N SER A 34 11.04 11.01 9.46
CA SER A 34 10.97 11.06 8.00
C SER A 34 10.29 9.82 7.42
N GLN A 35 10.59 8.64 7.96
CA GLN A 35 9.96 7.39 7.52
C GLN A 35 8.51 7.29 8.01
N GLY A 36 8.17 7.85 9.18
CA GLY A 36 6.79 7.99 9.64
C GLY A 36 5.94 8.82 8.67
N ARG A 37 6.51 9.90 8.09
CA ARG A 37 5.84 10.66 7.02
C ARG A 37 5.67 9.84 5.74
N VAL A 38 6.63 8.97 5.40
CA VAL A 38 6.46 8.02 4.28
C VAL A 38 5.30 7.07 4.56
N LEU A 39 5.22 6.51 5.77
CA LEU A 39 4.12 5.62 6.18
C LEU A 39 2.76 6.32 6.09
N ALA A 40 2.68 7.58 6.54
CA ALA A 40 1.47 8.39 6.42
C ALA A 40 1.07 8.67 4.96
N ASN A 41 2.05 8.94 4.10
CA ASN A 41 1.80 9.11 2.67
C ASN A 41 1.26 7.82 2.03
N ILE A 42 1.81 6.66 2.39
CA ILE A 42 1.33 5.35 1.92
C ILE A 42 -0.11 5.11 2.40
N HIS A 43 -0.42 5.39 3.67
CA HIS A 43 -1.78 5.24 4.20
C HIS A 43 -2.79 6.10 3.44
N ARG A 44 -2.44 7.36 3.16
CA ARG A 44 -3.28 8.25 2.34
C ARG A 44 -3.51 7.68 0.95
N TRP A 45 -2.44 7.27 0.24
CA TRP A 45 -2.58 6.67 -1.09
C TRP A 45 -3.43 5.40 -1.07
N ALA A 46 -3.21 4.53 -0.08
CA ALA A 46 -3.99 3.32 0.10
C ALA A 46 -5.47 3.63 0.33
N SER A 47 -5.78 4.62 1.17
CA SER A 47 -7.15 5.05 1.44
C SER A 47 -7.84 5.55 0.17
N GLU A 48 -7.16 6.40 -0.62
CA GLU A 48 -7.68 6.88 -1.90
C GLU A 48 -7.93 5.73 -2.89
N CYS A 49 -6.99 4.78 -3.02
CA CYS A 49 -7.16 3.62 -3.88
C CYS A 49 -8.28 2.69 -3.40
N ILE A 50 -8.53 2.56 -2.09
CA ILE A 50 -9.62 1.75 -1.55
C ILE A 50 -10.98 2.37 -1.91
N GLU A 51 -11.10 3.70 -1.90
CA GLU A 51 -12.31 4.37 -2.38
C GLU A 51 -12.56 4.08 -3.87
N ASP A 52 -11.52 4.10 -4.70
CA ASP A 52 -11.63 3.72 -6.11
C ASP A 52 -12.09 2.25 -6.27
N VAL A 53 -11.54 1.34 -5.46
CA VAL A 53 -11.93 -0.07 -5.46
C VAL A 53 -13.39 -0.25 -5.02
N ARG A 54 -13.82 0.44 -3.96
CA ARG A 54 -15.22 0.45 -3.49
C ARG A 54 -16.16 0.99 -4.55
N HIS A 55 -15.74 1.99 -5.32
CA HIS A 55 -16.53 2.52 -6.43
C HIS A 55 -16.78 1.47 -7.53
N VAL A 56 -15.78 0.62 -7.82
CA VAL A 56 -15.88 -0.44 -8.84
C VAL A 56 -16.65 -1.66 -8.34
N TYR A 57 -16.35 -2.14 -7.15
CA TYR A 57 -16.89 -3.39 -6.61
C TYR A 57 -18.19 -3.22 -5.80
N GLY A 58 -18.48 -2.00 -5.33
CA GLY A 58 -19.56 -1.73 -4.38
C GLY A 58 -19.42 -2.54 -3.10
N GLU A 59 -20.55 -2.93 -2.53
CA GLU A 59 -20.63 -3.72 -1.29
C GLU A 59 -20.24 -5.21 -1.47
N ALA A 60 -19.99 -5.66 -2.71
CA ALA A 60 -19.68 -7.05 -2.99
C ALA A 60 -18.27 -7.47 -2.55
N LEU A 61 -17.37 -6.50 -2.33
CA LEU A 61 -16.00 -6.73 -1.91
C LEU A 61 -15.78 -6.24 -0.48
N PRO A 62 -15.53 -7.13 0.49
CA PRO A 62 -15.10 -6.72 1.82
C PRO A 62 -13.68 -6.14 1.71
N ILE A 63 -13.53 -4.83 1.83
CA ILE A 63 -12.22 -4.17 1.86
C ILE A 63 -12.16 -3.14 2.98
N SER A 64 -11.09 -3.22 3.77
CA SER A 64 -10.86 -2.34 4.92
C SER A 64 -9.40 -1.93 5.03
N ILE A 65 -9.19 -0.78 5.66
CA ILE A 65 -7.88 -0.27 6.04
C ILE A 65 -7.95 0.14 7.51
N ASP A 66 -6.93 -0.24 8.27
CA ASP A 66 -6.81 0.17 9.66
C ASP A 66 -6.57 1.70 9.73
N PRO A 67 -7.08 2.39 10.77
CA PRO A 67 -6.72 3.79 10.98
C PRO A 67 -5.21 3.92 11.20
N LEU A 68 -4.65 5.07 10.83
CA LEU A 68 -3.26 5.39 11.11
C LEU A 68 -3.15 6.26 12.36
N ASP A 69 -2.60 5.68 13.43
CA ASP A 69 -2.32 6.39 14.69
C ASP A 69 -0.81 6.66 14.81
N ASP A 70 -0.38 7.91 14.70
CA ASP A 70 0.99 8.41 14.98
C ASP A 70 2.15 7.47 14.61
N ALA A 71 2.34 7.24 13.30
CA ALA A 71 3.37 6.35 12.74
C ALA A 71 3.29 4.87 13.17
N ALA A 72 2.18 4.43 13.75
CA ALA A 72 1.91 3.03 14.03
C ALA A 72 1.73 2.22 12.73
N PRO A 73 2.01 0.90 12.78
CA PRO A 73 1.67 0.00 11.70
C PRO A 73 0.19 0.07 11.35
N PHE A 74 -0.13 -0.05 10.06
CA PHE A 74 -1.50 -0.21 9.58
C PHE A 74 -1.58 -1.38 8.62
N SER A 75 -2.78 -1.88 8.36
CA SER A 75 -2.98 -2.91 7.34
C SER A 75 -4.18 -2.64 6.45
N ILE A 76 -4.12 -3.23 5.28
CA ILE A 76 -5.22 -3.33 4.33
C ILE A 76 -5.66 -4.79 4.30
N THR A 77 -6.96 -5.04 4.41
CA THR A 77 -7.53 -6.38 4.33
C THR A 77 -8.57 -6.43 3.21
N VAL A 78 -8.47 -7.45 2.35
CA VAL A 78 -9.43 -7.77 1.29
C VAL A 78 -10.00 -9.15 1.59
N GLY A 79 -11.32 -9.27 1.61
CA GLY A 79 -12.00 -10.50 2.05
C GLY A 79 -11.68 -10.83 3.50
N VAL A 80 -11.33 -12.09 3.76
CA VAL A 80 -11.03 -12.61 5.12
C VAL A 80 -9.54 -12.86 5.33
N VAL A 81 -8.79 -13.16 4.27
CA VAL A 81 -7.44 -13.72 4.36
C VAL A 81 -6.37 -12.92 3.62
N GLN A 82 -6.73 -12.14 2.59
CA GLN A 82 -5.75 -11.35 1.86
C GLN A 82 -5.44 -10.05 2.61
N ARG A 83 -4.17 -9.85 2.99
CA ARG A 83 -3.75 -8.71 3.82
C ARG A 83 -2.42 -8.14 3.37
N ALA A 84 -2.27 -6.82 3.43
CA ALA A 84 -0.98 -6.14 3.38
C ALA A 84 -0.78 -5.31 4.64
N ALA A 85 0.26 -5.58 5.41
CA ALA A 85 0.63 -4.81 6.59
C ALA A 85 1.83 -3.90 6.28
N PHE A 86 1.74 -2.63 6.65
CA PHE A 86 2.80 -1.64 6.47
C PHE A 86 3.32 -1.19 7.83
N GLU A 87 4.64 -1.19 8.00
CA GLU A 87 5.26 -0.86 9.29
C GLU A 87 6.64 -0.23 9.11
N LEU A 88 7.07 0.49 10.15
CA LEU A 88 8.44 0.97 10.31
C LEU A 88 9.30 -0.11 10.96
N VAL A 89 10.43 -0.41 10.32
CA VAL A 89 11.42 -1.35 10.86
C VAL A 89 12.77 -0.68 10.95
N ASP A 90 13.40 -0.76 12.12
CA ASP A 90 14.80 -0.37 12.26
C ASP A 90 15.69 -1.45 11.62
N ARG A 91 16.40 -1.07 10.56
CA ARG A 91 17.40 -1.90 9.88
C ARG A 91 18.82 -1.44 10.18
N GLY A 92 18.95 -0.44 11.02
CA GLY A 92 20.20 -0.01 11.57
C GLY A 92 20.78 -1.06 12.50
N GLY A 93 22.06 -1.36 12.33
CA GLY A 93 22.78 -2.16 13.32
C GLY A 93 22.95 -1.39 14.64
N ALA A 94 23.64 -2.01 15.60
CA ALA A 94 23.83 -1.46 16.95
C ALA A 94 24.41 -0.03 17.01
N GLU A 95 25.11 0.42 15.98
CA GLU A 95 25.80 1.72 15.95
C GLU A 95 24.98 2.86 15.31
N ARG A 96 23.96 2.55 14.51
CA ARG A 96 23.16 3.57 13.81
C ARG A 96 21.82 3.02 13.37
N SER A 97 20.74 3.57 13.90
CA SER A 97 19.37 3.31 13.42
C SER A 97 19.20 3.74 11.96
N SER A 98 18.52 2.89 11.19
CA SER A 98 18.15 3.13 9.80
C SER A 98 16.74 2.61 9.60
N TRP A 99 15.77 3.48 9.84
CA TRP A 99 14.36 3.17 9.70
C TRP A 99 13.97 3.05 8.23
N GLN A 100 13.09 2.10 7.95
CA GLN A 100 12.53 1.85 6.62
C GLN A 100 11.08 1.41 6.74
N VAL A 101 10.22 1.88 5.84
CA VAL A 101 8.87 1.33 5.68
C VAL A 101 8.95 0.04 4.86
N VAL A 102 8.40 -1.05 5.39
CA VAL A 102 8.22 -2.32 4.68
C VAL A 102 6.75 -2.67 4.54
N ALA A 103 6.40 -3.43 3.51
CA ALA A 103 5.09 -4.05 3.38
C ALA A 103 5.23 -5.57 3.51
N ARG A 104 4.36 -6.20 4.30
CA ARG A 104 4.22 -7.65 4.42
C ARG A 104 2.90 -8.06 3.80
N VAL A 105 2.96 -8.81 2.71
CA VAL A 105 1.80 -9.14 1.88
C VAL A 105 1.48 -10.63 2.03
N ALA A 106 0.30 -10.92 2.54
CA ALA A 106 -0.27 -12.26 2.63
C ALA A 106 -1.37 -12.38 1.56
N THR A 107 -1.10 -13.17 0.51
CA THR A 107 -2.08 -13.48 -0.56
C THR A 107 -2.61 -14.91 -0.48
N GLY A 108 -2.12 -15.70 0.48
CA GLY A 108 -2.47 -17.10 0.66
C GLY A 108 -3.80 -17.31 1.41
N GLY A 109 -4.56 -18.31 0.97
CA GLY A 109 -5.77 -18.83 1.61
C GLY A 109 -5.77 -20.35 1.65
N GLY A 110 -4.60 -20.95 1.96
CA GLY A 110 -4.43 -22.40 2.10
C GLY A 110 -4.15 -22.77 3.55
N ASP A 111 -4.56 -23.97 3.95
CA ASP A 111 -4.61 -24.55 5.31
C ASP A 111 -3.24 -24.70 6.03
N ALA A 112 -2.20 -24.02 5.55
CA ALA A 112 -0.92 -23.89 6.22
C ALA A 112 -0.43 -22.46 6.02
N GLY A 113 -0.26 -21.73 7.13
CA GLY A 113 0.08 -20.31 7.17
C GLY A 113 1.34 -19.97 6.39
N GLU A 114 1.16 -19.64 5.11
CA GLU A 114 2.20 -19.09 4.26
C GLU A 114 2.69 -17.78 4.87
N ALA A 115 3.97 -17.72 5.20
CA ALA A 115 4.54 -16.52 5.80
C ALA A 115 4.38 -15.35 4.81
N PRO A 116 3.96 -14.16 5.28
CA PRO A 116 3.73 -13.03 4.40
C PRO A 116 5.02 -12.63 3.69
N GLU A 117 4.90 -12.32 2.39
CA GLU A 117 6.02 -11.88 1.57
C GLU A 117 6.40 -10.45 1.95
N GLU A 118 7.65 -10.23 2.36
CA GLU A 118 8.17 -8.87 2.58
C GLU A 118 8.51 -8.20 1.24
N ARG A 119 7.75 -7.16 0.89
CA ARG A 119 8.01 -6.29 -0.26
C ARG A 119 8.93 -5.15 0.17
N ARG A 120 10.14 -5.16 -0.40
CA ARG A 120 11.16 -4.13 -0.18
C ARG A 120 11.09 -3.08 -1.26
N VAL A 121 10.71 -1.87 -0.88
CA VAL A 121 10.64 -0.73 -1.78
C VAL A 121 11.63 0.33 -1.32
N ARG A 122 12.61 0.64 -2.17
CA ARG A 122 13.61 1.69 -1.86
C ARG A 122 13.00 3.09 -1.85
N HIS A 123 12.01 3.33 -2.70
CA HIS A 123 11.33 4.61 -2.83
C HIS A 123 9.83 4.36 -3.01
N TRP A 124 9.06 4.56 -1.95
CA TRP A 124 7.62 4.44 -1.99
C TRP A 124 6.99 5.55 -2.84
N ARG A 125 6.09 5.17 -3.73
CA ARG A 125 5.20 6.02 -4.51
C ARG A 125 3.82 5.37 -4.54
N ARG A 126 2.81 6.14 -4.96
CA ARG A 126 1.45 5.63 -5.15
C ARG A 126 1.39 4.36 -5.98
N SER A 127 2.12 4.29 -7.09
CA SER A 127 2.06 3.13 -8.00
C SER A 127 2.45 1.80 -7.34
N GLN A 128 3.39 1.81 -6.37
CA GLN A 128 3.73 0.58 -5.65
C GLN A 128 2.61 0.14 -4.70
N VAL A 129 1.86 1.08 -4.13
CA VAL A 129 0.68 0.79 -3.30
C VAL A 129 -0.44 0.21 -4.16
N GLU A 130 -0.67 0.79 -5.34
CA GLU A 130 -1.63 0.27 -6.33
C GLU A 130 -1.29 -1.16 -6.76
N GLU A 131 -0.01 -1.46 -7.05
CA GLU A 131 0.44 -2.81 -7.40
C GLU A 131 0.19 -3.82 -6.27
N ILE A 132 0.40 -3.45 -5.01
CA ILE A 132 0.08 -4.30 -3.84
C ILE A 132 -1.42 -4.55 -3.76
N LEU A 133 -2.25 -3.51 -3.89
CA LEU A 133 -3.71 -3.64 -3.87
C LEU A 133 -4.22 -4.53 -5.00
N LEU A 134 -3.73 -4.34 -6.22
CA LEU A 134 -4.08 -5.19 -7.36
C LEU A 134 -3.68 -6.65 -7.14
N SER A 135 -2.55 -6.88 -6.45
CA SER A 135 -2.11 -8.23 -6.06
C SER A 135 -3.08 -8.88 -5.05
N LEU A 136 -3.52 -8.13 -4.03
CA LEU A 136 -4.53 -8.61 -3.07
C LEU A 136 -5.87 -8.93 -3.74
N LEU A 137 -6.36 -8.03 -4.60
CA LEU A 137 -7.61 -8.23 -5.36
C LEU A 137 -7.52 -9.46 -6.26
N SER A 138 -6.42 -9.60 -7.00
CA SER A 138 -6.19 -10.77 -7.87
C SER A 138 -6.11 -12.08 -7.07
N ALA A 139 -5.65 -12.03 -5.82
CA ALA A 139 -5.63 -13.20 -4.94
C ALA A 139 -7.04 -13.54 -4.42
N TYR A 140 -7.82 -12.52 -4.05
CA TYR A 140 -9.20 -12.67 -3.62
C TYR A 140 -10.11 -13.27 -4.72
N GLU A 141 -10.04 -12.75 -5.94
CA GLU A 141 -10.84 -13.27 -7.07
C GLU A 141 -10.52 -14.74 -7.37
N ARG A 142 -9.23 -15.12 -7.24
CA ARG A 142 -8.79 -16.50 -7.39
C ARG A 142 -9.30 -17.40 -6.26
N SER A 143 -9.42 -16.91 -5.02
CA SER A 143 -9.99 -17.71 -3.93
C SER A 143 -11.48 -17.94 -4.13
N LEU A 144 -12.25 -16.92 -4.54
CA LEU A 144 -13.67 -17.08 -4.86
C LEU A 144 -13.89 -18.12 -5.97
N SER A 145 -13.07 -18.08 -7.02
CA SER A 145 -13.17 -19.03 -8.14
C SER A 145 -12.92 -20.49 -7.72
N ARG A 146 -12.07 -20.70 -6.70
CA ARG A 146 -11.80 -22.04 -6.15
C ARG A 146 -12.94 -22.56 -5.29
N GLU A 147 -13.54 -21.70 -4.47
CA GLU A 147 -14.69 -22.06 -3.63
C GLU A 147 -15.90 -22.48 -4.47
N VAL A 148 -16.16 -21.82 -5.60
CA VAL A 148 -17.26 -22.18 -6.51
C VAL A 148 -17.02 -23.51 -7.23
N SER A 149 -15.77 -23.97 -7.33
CA SER A 149 -15.40 -25.21 -8.03
C SER A 149 -15.30 -26.42 -7.10
N ALA A 150 -15.48 -26.23 -5.79
CA ALA A 150 -15.41 -27.27 -4.74
C ALA A 150 -16.81 -27.75 -4.34
#